data_AF-A0A7C3C0Y7-F1
#
_entry.id   AF-A0A7C3C0Y7-F1
#
_cell.length_a   1.000
_cell.length_b   1.000
_cell.length_c   1.000
_cell.angle_alpha   90.00
_cell.angle_beta   90.00
_cell.angle_gamma   90.00
#
_symmetry.space_group_name_H-M   'P 1'
#
loop_
_entity.id
_entity.type
_entity.pdbx_description
1 polymer ?
#
loop_
_entity_poly.entity_id
_entity_poly.type
_entity_poly.pdbx_seq_one_letter_code
_entity_poly.pdbx_strand_id
1 'polypeptide(L)'
;LVRSGIRIYKFWFSVTQDEQLKRFKSREFDPLKQWKLSPIDKASLNKWSDYTDAKEAMFFYTDTADSPWTIIKSNDKKRARLACMQHVLSTLPYPDKNTDVVTGPDPLIVGGTHHVVQGANIY
;
A
#
# COMPACT_ATOMS: atom_id res chain seq x y z
N LEU A 1 -18.07 -7.50 -12.38
CA LEU A 1 -17.83 -6.71 -11.14
C LEU A 1 -17.84 -5.21 -11.44
N VAL A 2 -16.78 -4.62 -12.01
CA VAL A 2 -16.77 -3.16 -12.29
C VAL A 2 -17.89 -2.73 -13.23
N ARG A 3 -18.09 -3.45 -14.34
CA ARG A 3 -19.22 -3.24 -15.26
C ARG A 3 -20.59 -3.49 -14.63
N SER A 4 -20.64 -4.13 -13.47
CA SER A 4 -21.86 -4.38 -12.70
C SER A 4 -22.11 -3.29 -11.64
N GLY A 5 -21.37 -2.17 -11.69
CA GLY A 5 -21.52 -1.04 -10.77
C GLY A 5 -20.68 -1.13 -9.48
N ILE A 6 -19.87 -2.18 -9.31
CA ILE A 6 -19.02 -2.35 -8.11
C ILE A 6 -17.72 -1.55 -8.27
N ARG A 7 -17.47 -0.60 -7.37
CA ARG A 7 -16.18 0.10 -7.28
C ARG A 7 -15.16 -0.77 -6.55
N ILE A 8 -14.02 -1.00 -7.17
CA ILE A 8 -12.93 -1.81 -6.59
C ILE A 8 -11.76 -0.90 -6.27
N TYR A 9 -11.34 -0.91 -5.01
CA TYR A 9 -10.14 -0.23 -4.55
C TYR A 9 -9.06 -1.26 -4.25
N LYS A 10 -7.94 -1.18 -4.97
CA LYS A 10 -6.77 -2.05 -4.76
C LYS A 10 -5.63 -1.23 -4.18
N PHE A 11 -5.10 -1.65 -3.03
CA PHE A 11 -4.03 -0.94 -2.34
C PHE A 11 -2.78 -1.80 -2.21
N TRP A 12 -1.63 -1.23 -2.59
CA TRP A 12 -0.33 -1.79 -2.29
C TRP A 12 0.39 -0.91 -1.28
N PHE A 13 0.60 -1.42 -0.06
CA PHE A 13 1.34 -0.71 0.98
C PHE A 13 2.84 -0.95 0.78
N SER A 14 3.53 0.02 0.20
CA SER A 14 4.97 -0.02 -0.02
C SER A 14 5.70 0.31 1.28
N VAL A 15 6.66 -0.52 1.66
CA VAL A 15 7.55 -0.32 2.81
C VAL A 15 8.97 -0.50 2.31
N THR A 16 9.94 0.24 2.83
CA THR A 16 11.34 0.00 2.50
C THR A 16 11.85 -1.28 3.17
N GLN A 17 12.86 -1.93 2.59
CA GLN A 17 13.44 -3.16 3.13
C GLN A 17 13.91 -2.97 4.58
N ASP A 18 14.55 -1.84 4.88
CA ASP A 18 15.01 -1.49 6.23
C ASP A 18 13.88 -1.38 7.25
N GLU A 19 12.78 -0.71 6.88
CA GLU A 19 11.61 -0.56 7.75
C GLU A 19 10.89 -1.90 7.90
N GLN A 20 10.87 -2.76 6.89
CA GLN A 20 10.35 -4.13 7.01
C GLN A 20 11.18 -4.94 8.01
N LEU A 21 12.51 -4.91 7.92
CA LEU A 21 13.40 -5.61 8.84
C LEU A 21 13.26 -5.08 10.28
N LYS A 22 13.19 -3.76 10.45
CA LYS A 22 12.95 -3.13 11.76
C LYS A 22 11.61 -3.58 12.36
N ARG A 23 10.55 -3.61 11.57
CA ARG A 23 9.23 -4.10 12.01
C ARG A 23 9.29 -5.57 12.39
N PHE A 24 9.99 -6.39 11.61
CA PHE A 24 10.18 -7.80 11.89
C PHE A 24 10.85 -8.00 13.25
N LYS A 25 12.01 -7.37 13.48
CA LYS A 25 12.73 -7.43 14.76
C LYS A 25 11.88 -6.94 15.93
N SER A 26 11.15 -5.83 15.77
CA SER A 26 10.30 -5.31 16.85
C SER A 26 9.15 -6.26 17.24
N ARG A 27 8.66 -7.10 16.32
CA ARG A 27 7.61 -8.08 16.62
C ARG A 27 8.14 -9.30 17.36
N GLU A 28 9.42 -9.64 17.17
CA GLU A 28 10.05 -10.78 17.82
C GLU A 28 10.15 -10.58 19.33
N PHE A 29 10.40 -9.33 19.77
CA PHE A 29 10.56 -8.97 21.17
C PHE A 29 9.30 -8.39 21.85
N ASP A 30 8.19 -8.20 21.11
CA ASP A 30 6.94 -7.64 21.64
C ASP A 30 5.89 -8.73 21.88
N PRO A 31 5.60 -9.12 23.13
CA PRO A 31 4.65 -10.18 23.46
C PRO A 31 3.25 -9.96 22.87
N LEU A 32 2.83 -8.72 22.67
CA LEU A 32 1.50 -8.39 22.12
C LEU A 32 1.44 -8.49 20.59
N LYS A 33 2.60 -8.64 19.93
CA LYS A 33 2.71 -8.68 18.45
C LYS A 33 3.36 -9.95 17.91
N GLN A 34 3.90 -10.82 18.78
CA GLN A 34 4.56 -12.08 18.39
C GLN A 34 3.67 -12.99 17.53
N TRP A 35 2.36 -13.05 17.82
CA TRP A 35 1.41 -13.86 17.04
C TRP A 35 1.31 -13.46 15.56
N LYS A 36 1.83 -12.28 15.17
CA LYS A 36 1.89 -11.79 13.79
C LYS A 36 3.14 -12.27 13.03
N LEU A 37 3.96 -13.12 13.64
CA LEU A 37 5.12 -13.71 13.00
C LEU A 37 4.78 -15.15 12.60
N SER A 38 4.91 -15.42 11.31
CA SER A 38 4.76 -16.75 10.73
C SER A 38 6.10 -17.26 10.19
N PRO A 39 6.25 -18.57 9.96
CA PRO A 39 7.42 -19.13 9.28
C PRO A 39 7.66 -18.51 7.89
N ILE A 40 6.58 -18.12 7.20
CA ILE A 40 6.69 -17.47 5.89
C ILE A 40 7.25 -16.05 5.99
N ASP A 41 6.93 -15.31 7.05
CA ASP A 41 7.51 -13.97 7.28
C ASP A 41 9.03 -14.05 7.44
N LYS A 42 9.54 -15.06 8.15
CA LYS A 42 10.99 -15.30 8.30
C LYS A 42 11.65 -15.61 6.95
N ALA A 43 11.03 -16.51 6.17
CA ALA A 43 11.54 -16.88 4.85
C ALA A 43 11.47 -15.71 3.84
N SER A 44 10.49 -14.80 4.00
CA SER A 44 10.30 -13.66 3.10
C SER A 44 11.44 -12.64 3.12
N LEU A 45 12.19 -12.54 4.23
CA LEU A 45 13.31 -11.61 4.36
C LEU A 45 14.41 -11.84 3.31
N ASN A 46 14.65 -13.10 2.95
CA ASN A 46 15.66 -13.48 1.95
C ASN A 46 15.13 -13.44 0.51
N LYS A 47 13.84 -13.14 0.31
CA LYS A 47 13.15 -13.17 -0.99
C LYS A 47 12.69 -11.80 -1.46
N TRP A 48 13.35 -10.74 -1.00
CA TRP A 48 12.98 -9.37 -1.35
C TRP A 48 12.92 -9.13 -2.87
N SER A 49 13.89 -9.66 -3.62
CA SER A 49 13.90 -9.57 -5.08
C SER A 49 12.71 -10.31 -5.69
N ASP A 50 12.49 -11.58 -5.31
CA ASP A 50 11.38 -12.38 -5.82
C ASP A 50 10.02 -11.71 -5.60
N TYR A 51 9.80 -11.12 -4.41
CA TYR A 51 8.57 -10.36 -4.11
C TYR A 51 8.48 -9.06 -4.91
N THR A 52 9.61 -8.41 -5.20
CA THR A 52 9.66 -7.21 -6.02
C THR A 52 9.28 -7.53 -7.46
N ASP A 53 9.86 -8.58 -8.04
CA ASP A 53 9.56 -9.05 -9.39
C ASP A 53 8.10 -9.48 -9.52
N ALA A 54 7.60 -10.24 -8.54
CA ALA A 54 6.20 -10.67 -8.49
C ALA A 54 5.23 -9.47 -8.40
N LYS A 55 5.57 -8.46 -7.59
CA LYS A 55 4.79 -7.21 -7.47
C LYS A 55 4.76 -6.46 -8.81
N GLU A 56 5.89 -6.33 -9.49
CA GLU A 56 5.97 -5.62 -10.77
C GLU A 56 5.19 -6.35 -11.87
N ALA A 57 5.31 -7.67 -11.94
CA ALA A 57 4.48 -8.48 -12.82
C ALA A 57 2.98 -8.33 -12.50
N MET A 58 2.60 -8.37 -11.22
CA MET A 58 1.21 -8.16 -10.79
C MET A 58 0.67 -6.81 -11.26
N PHE A 59 1.44 -5.73 -11.09
CA PHE A 59 1.04 -4.41 -11.58
C PHE A 59 0.92 -4.38 -13.09
N PHE A 60 1.91 -4.91 -13.81
CA PHE A 60 1.89 -4.94 -15.27
C PHE A 60 0.64 -5.62 -15.84
N TYR A 61 0.25 -6.77 -15.28
CA TYR A 61 -0.88 -7.55 -15.80
C TYR A 61 -2.25 -7.09 -15.29
N THR A 62 -2.32 -6.42 -14.14
CA THR A 62 -3.61 -6.20 -13.46
C THR A 62 -3.91 -4.74 -13.12
N ASP A 63 -2.99 -3.81 -13.35
CA ASP A 63 -3.29 -2.38 -13.25
C ASP A 63 -4.02 -1.91 -14.50
N THR A 64 -5.30 -1.56 -14.33
CA THR A 64 -6.19 -1.22 -15.45
C THR A 64 -6.94 0.06 -15.13
N ALA A 65 -7.35 0.82 -16.15
CA ALA A 65 -8.08 2.07 -15.96
C ALA A 65 -9.37 1.90 -15.13
N ASP A 66 -10.07 0.77 -15.32
CA ASP A 66 -11.33 0.45 -14.63
C ASP A 66 -11.11 -0.04 -13.18
N SER A 67 -9.89 -0.51 -12.87
CA SER A 67 -9.52 -1.01 -11.54
C SER A 67 -8.03 -0.76 -11.32
N PRO A 68 -7.65 0.47 -10.97
CA PRO A 68 -6.25 0.81 -10.82
C PRO A 68 -5.68 0.30 -9.49
N TRP A 69 -4.38 0.03 -9.47
CA TRP A 69 -3.60 -0.18 -8.26
C TRP A 69 -3.16 1.16 -7.67
N THR A 70 -3.48 1.39 -6.41
CA THR A 70 -3.06 2.55 -5.64
C THR A 70 -1.93 2.18 -4.71
N ILE A 71 -0.77 2.80 -4.87
CA ILE A 71 0.38 2.59 -3.98
C ILE A 71 0.34 3.58 -2.83
N ILE A 72 0.57 3.07 -1.61
CA ILE A 72 0.64 3.86 -0.38
C ILE A 72 2.01 3.65 0.26
N LYS A 73 2.82 4.70 0.33
CA LYS A 73 4.08 4.67 1.08
C LYS A 73 3.77 4.56 2.56
N SER A 74 4.25 3.49 3.18
CA SER A 74 3.74 3.01 4.47
C SER A 74 4.78 2.94 5.58
N ASN A 75 5.95 3.56 5.39
CA ASN A 75 6.97 3.66 6.44
C ASN A 75 6.41 4.36 7.69
N ASP A 76 5.69 5.47 7.52
CA ASP A 76 4.83 6.03 8.57
C ASP A 76 3.42 5.41 8.50
N LYS A 77 3.11 4.54 9.46
CA LYS A 77 1.81 3.85 9.54
C LYS A 77 0.64 4.81 9.73
N LYS A 78 0.81 5.90 10.48
CA LYS A 78 -0.29 6.83 10.78
C LYS A 78 -0.66 7.61 9.53
N ARG A 79 0.36 8.15 8.84
CA ARG A 79 0.13 8.87 7.58
C ARG A 79 -0.42 7.95 6.49
N ALA A 80 0.08 6.72 6.36
CA ALA A 80 -0.44 5.76 5.39
C ALA A 80 -1.93 5.42 5.60
N ARG A 81 -2.37 5.29 6.85
CA ARG A 81 -3.79 5.06 7.17
C ARG A 81 -4.64 6.25 6.77
N LEU A 82 -4.22 7.46 7.14
CA LEU A 82 -4.94 8.69 6.78
C LEU A 82 -5.01 8.85 5.26
N ALA A 83 -3.90 8.63 4.55
CA ALA A 83 -3.85 8.75 3.11
C ALA A 83 -4.73 7.70 2.39
N CYS A 84 -4.77 6.45 2.89
CA CYS A 84 -5.69 5.43 2.38
C CYS A 84 -7.16 5.85 2.55
N MET A 85 -7.54 6.32 3.73
CA MET A 85 -8.90 6.78 4.01
C MET A 85 -9.26 7.99 3.14
N GLN A 86 -8.36 8.97 3.03
CA GLN A 86 -8.52 10.14 2.17
C GLN A 86 -8.72 9.76 0.70
N HIS A 87 -7.98 8.78 0.17
CA HIS A 87 -8.14 8.31 -1.21
C HIS A 87 -9.54 7.71 -1.46
N VAL A 88 -10.04 6.89 -0.54
CA VAL A 88 -11.39 6.32 -0.67
C VAL A 88 -12.46 7.41 -0.55
N LEU A 89 -12.36 8.25 0.48
CA LEU A 89 -13.37 9.28 0.76
C LEU A 89 -13.39 10.39 -0.30
N SER A 90 -12.25 10.76 -0.87
CA SER A 90 -12.21 11.80 -1.91
C SER A 90 -12.87 11.32 -3.21
N THR A 91 -12.69 10.04 -3.56
CA THR A 91 -13.17 9.46 -4.83
C THR A 91 -14.64 9.00 -4.80
N LEU A 92 -15.21 8.74 -3.62
CA LEU A 92 -16.60 8.32 -3.50
C LEU A 92 -17.56 9.53 -3.53
N PRO A 93 -18.62 9.51 -4.36
CA PRO A 93 -19.73 10.46 -4.23
C PRO A 93 -20.65 10.00 -3.09
N TYR A 94 -20.73 10.79 -2.02
CA TYR A 94 -21.64 10.55 -0.90
C TYR A 94 -22.19 11.89 -0.37
N PRO A 95 -23.41 11.91 0.18
CA PRO A 95 -24.03 13.14 0.71
C PRO A 95 -23.26 13.68 1.92
N ASP A 96 -23.35 14.99 2.16
CA ASP A 96 -22.78 15.66 3.35
C ASP A 96 -21.25 15.49 3.53
N LYS A 97 -20.51 15.33 2.42
CA LYS A 97 -19.04 15.30 2.43
C LYS A 97 -18.48 16.61 2.99
N ASN A 98 -17.82 16.53 4.15
CA ASN A 98 -17.06 17.64 4.71
C ASN A 98 -15.72 17.79 3.96
N THR A 99 -15.61 18.82 3.11
CA THR A 99 -14.43 19.11 2.29
C THR A 99 -13.27 19.70 3.06
N ASP A 100 -13.48 20.20 4.28
CA ASP A 100 -12.41 20.68 5.16
C ASP A 100 -11.65 19.51 5.79
N VAL A 101 -12.33 18.37 5.96
CA VAL A 101 -11.73 17.12 6.44
C VAL A 101 -11.23 16.26 5.29
N VAL A 102 -12.02 16.12 4.22
CA VAL A 102 -11.70 15.25 3.08
C VAL A 102 -11.05 16.08 1.97
N THR A 103 -9.78 16.40 2.17
CA THR A 103 -8.98 17.21 1.24
C THR A 103 -8.31 16.38 0.14
N GLY A 104 -8.42 15.06 0.20
CA GLY A 104 -7.71 14.13 -0.68
C GLY A 104 -6.38 13.65 -0.10
N PRO A 105 -5.80 12.58 -0.68
CA PRO A 105 -4.58 11.98 -0.16
C PRO A 105 -3.35 12.86 -0.49
N ASP A 106 -2.37 12.85 0.42
CA ASP A 106 -1.06 13.46 0.17
C ASP A 106 -0.36 12.77 -1.04
N PRO A 107 -0.04 13.50 -2.12
CA PRO A 107 0.56 12.93 -3.34
C PRO A 107 2.00 12.43 -3.13
N LEU A 108 2.66 12.82 -2.04
CA LEU A 108 3.97 12.26 -1.68
C LEU A 108 3.84 10.85 -1.09
N ILE A 109 2.66 10.51 -0.57
CA ILE A 109 2.35 9.24 0.10
C ILE A 109 1.58 8.30 -0.81
N VAL A 110 0.66 8.81 -1.63
CA VAL A 110 -0.18 8.03 -2.54
C VAL A 110 0.20 8.29 -3.98
N GLY A 111 0.40 7.22 -4.76
CA GLY A 111 0.74 7.29 -6.18
C GLY A 111 0.25 6.09 -6.98
N GLY A 112 0.40 6.17 -8.30
CA GLY A 112 0.11 5.05 -9.23
C GLY A 112 1.30 4.12 -9.45
N THR A 113 1.07 2.98 -10.13
CA THR A 113 2.09 1.95 -10.40
C THR A 113 3.30 2.44 -11.17
N HIS A 114 3.11 3.39 -12.09
CA HIS A 114 4.17 4.02 -12.86
C HIS A 114 5.26 4.67 -12.00
N HIS A 115 4.93 5.16 -10.80
CA HIS A 115 5.92 5.72 -9.86
C HIS A 115 6.81 4.65 -9.22
N VAL A 116 6.41 3.37 -9.26
CA VAL A 116 7.14 2.25 -8.64
C VAL A 116 7.96 1.47 -9.66
N VAL A 117 7.48 1.36 -10.91
CA VAL A 117 8.13 0.57 -11.97
C VAL A 117 9.34 1.28 -12.61
N GLN A 118 9.40 2.62 -12.59
CA GLN A 118 10.50 3.38 -13.24
C GLN A 118 11.82 3.42 -12.45
N GLY A 119 11.99 2.66 -11.36
CA GLY A 119 13.24 2.66 -10.60
C GLY A 119 13.64 4.02 -10.00
N ALA A 120 12.76 5.01 -10.06
CA ALA A 120 13.04 6.36 -9.58
C ALA A 120 12.85 6.42 -8.06
N ASN A 121 13.95 6.20 -7.35
CA ASN A 121 14.22 6.69 -6.00
C ASN A 121 13.07 6.52 -4.97
N ILE A 122 12.91 5.29 -4.48
CA ILE A 122 12.28 5.02 -3.19
C ILE A 122 13.21 4.19 -2.29
N TYR A 123 14.45 4.65 -2.19
CA TYR A 123 15.34 4.43 -1.05
C TYR A 123 15.84 5.77 -0.55
#